data_AF-B4VIU8-F1
#
_entry.id   AF-B4VIU8-F1
#
_cell.length_a   1.000
_cell.length_b   1.000
_cell.length_c   1.000
_cell.angle_alpha   90.00
_cell.angle_beta   90.00
_cell.angle_gamma   90.00
#
_symmetry.space_group_name_H-M   'P 1'
#
loop_
_entity.id
_entity.type
_entity.pdbx_description
1 polymer ?
#
loop_
_entity_poly.entity_id
_entity_poly.type
_entity_poly.pdbx_seq_one_letter_code
_entity_poly.pdbx_strand_id
1 'polypeptide(L)'
;MIPKPKSEAWVLCALRERYQNCQRLENESGNDDSPNSLKKQLEEHLGKPATRELLNDKIDQGNLDISQIIDMPSLKAFKDRLDEVLDNLGLPQQDY
;
A
#
# COMPACT_ATOMS: atom_id res chain seq x y z
N MET A 1 7.17 8.96 -14.71
CA MET A 1 6.67 7.61 -14.34
C MET A 1 5.20 7.78 -13.99
N ILE A 2 4.26 7.04 -14.58
CA ILE A 2 2.84 7.11 -14.17
C ILE A 2 2.71 6.27 -12.89
N PRO A 3 2.25 6.84 -11.76
CA PRO A 3 2.09 6.07 -10.54
C PRO A 3 1.06 4.96 -10.72
N LYS A 4 1.37 3.75 -10.25
CA LYS A 4 0.48 2.59 -10.30
C LYS A 4 0.15 2.19 -8.87
N PRO A 5 -0.87 2.82 -8.25
CA PRO A 5 -1.24 2.49 -6.88
C PRO A 5 -1.70 1.05 -6.81
N LYS A 6 -1.14 0.29 -5.85
CA LYS A 6 -1.45 -1.12 -5.64
C LYS A 6 -1.42 -1.44 -4.15
N SER A 7 -2.59 -1.78 -3.61
CA SER A 7 -2.77 -2.17 -2.21
C SER A 7 -1.84 -3.30 -1.79
N GLU A 8 -1.63 -4.28 -2.66
CA GLU A 8 -0.81 -5.46 -2.35
C GLU A 8 0.67 -5.08 -2.27
N ALA A 9 1.15 -4.15 -3.11
CA ALA A 9 2.52 -3.63 -3.04
C ALA A 9 2.76 -2.87 -1.74
N TRP A 10 1.78 -2.10 -1.29
CA TRP A 10 1.81 -1.34 -0.04
C TRP A 10 1.89 -2.26 1.18
N VAL A 11 1.02 -3.25 1.24
CA VAL A 11 0.98 -4.25 2.32
C VAL A 11 2.24 -5.12 2.32
N LEU A 12 2.73 -5.53 1.15
CA LEU A 12 4.00 -6.24 1.03
C LEU A 12 5.19 -5.40 1.50
N CYS A 13 5.21 -4.09 1.20
CA CYS A 13 6.29 -3.26 1.71
C CYS A 13 6.31 -3.23 3.24
N ALA A 14 5.15 -3.07 3.86
CA ALA A 14 5.03 -3.06 5.31
C ALA A 14 5.47 -4.39 5.94
N LEU A 15 4.89 -5.50 5.47
CA LEU A 15 5.08 -6.81 6.10
C LEU A 15 6.43 -7.46 5.76
N ARG A 16 6.87 -7.37 4.51
CA ARG A 16 8.07 -8.06 4.00
C ARG A 16 9.31 -7.18 4.02
N GLU A 17 9.19 -5.95 3.56
CA GLU A 17 10.33 -5.04 3.35
C GLU A 17 10.52 -4.05 4.53
N ARG A 18 9.69 -4.14 5.58
CA ARG A 18 9.70 -3.26 6.75
C ARG A 18 9.67 -1.78 6.38
N TYR A 19 8.79 -1.40 5.47
CA TYR A 19 8.61 -0.04 4.97
C TYR A 19 9.82 0.52 4.20
N GLN A 20 10.77 -0.33 3.79
CA GLN A 20 11.94 0.08 3.01
C GLN A 20 11.86 -0.42 1.56
N ASN A 21 12.53 0.29 0.64
CA ASN A 21 12.67 -0.12 -0.77
C ASN A 21 11.35 -0.41 -1.51
N CYS A 22 10.24 0.19 -1.07
CA CYS A 22 8.91 -0.18 -1.56
C CYS A 22 8.66 0.14 -3.04
N GLN A 23 9.40 1.10 -3.60
CA GLN A 23 9.28 1.54 -5.00
C GLN A 23 9.45 0.37 -5.99
N ARG A 24 10.23 -0.65 -5.63
CA ARG A 24 10.41 -1.85 -6.48
C ARG A 24 9.09 -2.59 -6.71
N LEU A 25 8.22 -2.62 -5.70
CA LEU A 25 6.94 -3.34 -5.74
C LEU A 25 5.91 -2.64 -6.63
N GLU A 26 5.98 -1.31 -6.77
CA GLU A 26 5.10 -0.56 -7.68
C GLU A 26 5.36 -0.89 -9.16
N ASN A 27 6.58 -1.33 -9.48
CA ASN A 27 6.97 -1.71 -10.84
C ASN A 27 6.57 -3.14 -11.22
N GLU A 28 6.11 -3.95 -10.28
CA GLU A 28 5.69 -5.31 -10.57
C GLU A 28 4.40 -5.36 -11.41
N SER A 29 3.99 -6.55 -11.84
CA SER A 29 2.72 -6.73 -12.54
C SER A 29 1.55 -6.47 -11.59
N GLY A 30 0.53 -5.74 -12.07
CA GLY A 30 -0.74 -5.57 -11.34
C GLY A 30 -1.79 -6.60 -11.76
N ASN A 31 -1.44 -7.48 -12.69
CA ASN A 31 -2.32 -8.54 -13.13
C ASN A 31 -2.21 -9.72 -12.15
N ASP A 32 -3.29 -10.04 -11.47
CA ASP A 32 -3.40 -11.18 -10.55
C ASP A 32 -3.08 -12.52 -11.23
N ASP A 33 -3.38 -12.63 -12.53
CA ASP A 33 -3.10 -13.81 -13.35
C ASP A 33 -1.62 -13.95 -13.73
N SER A 34 -0.80 -12.93 -13.47
CA SER A 34 0.63 -13.05 -13.72
C SER A 34 1.26 -14.15 -12.84
N PRO A 35 2.28 -14.87 -13.35
CA PRO A 35 2.91 -15.97 -12.61
C PRO A 35 3.51 -15.50 -11.28
N ASN A 36 3.97 -14.25 -11.21
CA ASN A 36 4.53 -13.63 -10.00
C ASN A 36 3.70 -12.39 -9.58
N SER A 37 2.38 -12.55 -9.44
CA SER A 37 1.51 -11.44 -9.01
C SER A 37 1.76 -11.04 -7.56
N LEU A 38 1.55 -9.76 -7.24
CA LEU A 38 1.71 -9.23 -5.88
C LEU A 38 0.79 -9.96 -4.88
N LYS A 39 -0.41 -10.36 -5.31
CA LYS A 39 -1.32 -11.17 -4.50
C LYS A 39 -0.69 -12.49 -4.08
N LYS A 40 -0.11 -13.25 -5.03
CA LYS A 40 0.57 -14.51 -4.72
C LYS A 40 1.75 -14.30 -3.78
N GLN A 41 2.57 -13.29 -4.01
CA GLN A 41 3.68 -12.96 -3.12
C GLN A 41 3.24 -12.61 -1.70
N LEU A 42 2.11 -11.91 -1.55
CA LEU A 42 1.54 -11.58 -0.26
C LEU A 42 1.04 -12.83 0.47
N GLU A 43 0.33 -13.70 -0.24
CA GLU A 43 -0.17 -14.97 0.32
C GLU A 43 0.98 -15.92 0.70
N GLU A 44 2.03 -15.99 -0.12
CA GLU A 44 3.26 -16.74 0.17
C GLU A 44 3.96 -16.20 1.42
N HIS A 45 4.07 -14.87 1.54
CA HIS A 45 4.68 -14.24 2.73
C HIS A 45 3.84 -14.48 4.00
N LEU A 46 2.52 -14.46 3.90
CA LEU A 46 1.61 -14.72 5.01
C LEU A 46 1.48 -16.21 5.34
N GLY A 47 1.83 -17.10 4.41
CA GLY A 47 1.63 -18.55 4.50
C GLY A 47 0.16 -18.97 4.40
N LYS A 48 -0.73 -18.06 4.00
CA LYS A 48 -2.19 -18.26 3.91
C LYS A 48 -2.83 -17.15 3.07
N PRO A 49 -4.08 -17.33 2.60
CA PRO A 49 -4.79 -16.30 1.83
C PRO A 49 -4.81 -14.96 2.55
N ALA A 50 -4.57 -13.88 1.79
CA ALA A 50 -4.53 -12.51 2.27
C ALA A 50 -5.95 -11.94 2.41
N THR A 51 -6.74 -12.54 3.30
CA THR A 51 -8.12 -12.12 3.53
C THR A 51 -8.16 -10.78 4.25
N ARG A 52 -9.29 -10.06 4.07
CA ARG A 52 -9.55 -8.80 4.77
C ARG A 52 -9.44 -8.95 6.29
N GLU A 53 -10.00 -10.03 6.83
CA GLU A 53 -9.98 -10.34 8.26
C GLU A 53 -8.54 -10.47 8.76
N LEU A 54 -7.70 -11.21 8.03
CA LEU A 54 -6.30 -11.39 8.40
C LEU A 54 -5.50 -10.08 8.36
N LEU A 55 -5.73 -9.24 7.35
CA LEU A 55 -5.04 -7.96 7.23
C LEU A 55 -5.47 -6.99 8.34
N ASN A 56 -6.76 -6.97 8.69
CA ASN A 56 -7.26 -6.19 9.81
C ASN A 56 -6.68 -6.69 11.15
N ASP A 57 -6.64 -8.00 11.37
CA ASP A 57 -6.00 -8.57 12.57
C ASP A 57 -4.53 -8.14 12.70
N LYS A 58 -3.80 -8.07 11.57
CA LYS A 58 -2.41 -7.60 11.55
C LYS A 58 -2.29 -6.13 11.92
N ILE A 59 -3.24 -5.29 11.50
CA ILE A 59 -3.31 -3.87 11.88
C ILE A 59 -3.60 -3.74 13.38
N ASP A 60 -4.63 -4.43 13.86
CA ASP A 60 -5.06 -4.37 15.26
C ASP A 60 -3.96 -4.87 16.22
N GLN A 61 -3.13 -5.81 15.76
CA GLN A 61 -1.98 -6.33 16.51
C GLN A 61 -0.71 -5.45 16.38
N GLY A 62 -0.75 -4.36 15.61
CA GLY A 62 0.40 -3.48 15.37
C GLY A 62 1.48 -4.10 14.46
N ASN A 63 1.19 -5.21 13.78
CA ASN A 63 2.10 -5.84 12.83
C ASN A 63 2.08 -5.17 11.45
N LEU A 64 1.04 -4.37 11.16
CA LEU A 64 0.86 -3.62 9.94
C LEU A 64 0.43 -2.20 10.30
N ASP A 65 1.35 -1.24 10.17
CA ASP A 65 1.11 0.17 10.44
C ASP A 65 0.87 0.90 9.12
N ILE A 66 -0.40 1.19 8.84
CA ILE A 66 -0.82 1.86 7.60
C ILE A 66 -0.29 3.30 7.54
N SER A 67 -0.05 3.94 8.69
CA SER A 67 0.51 5.31 8.74
C SER A 67 1.92 5.38 8.19
N GLN A 68 2.67 4.26 8.18
CA GLN A 68 4.02 4.19 7.64
C GLN A 68 4.07 3.86 6.14
N ILE A 69 2.93 3.56 5.51
CA ILE A 69 2.87 3.25 4.07
C ILE A 69 2.77 4.54 3.21
N ILE A 70 2.76 5.71 3.84
CA ILE A 70 2.54 7.01 3.19
C ILE A 70 3.67 7.45 2.27
N ASP A 71 4.88 6.89 2.43
CA ASP A 71 6.06 7.24 1.63
C ASP A 71 6.13 6.50 0.27
N MET A 72 5.10 5.72 -0.08
CA MET A 72 4.99 5.10 -1.40
C MET A 72 4.80 6.18 -2.48
N PRO A 73 5.58 6.19 -3.58
CA PRO A 73 5.48 7.24 -4.60
C PRO A 73 4.06 7.44 -5.16
N SER A 74 3.32 6.35 -5.40
CA SER A 74 1.95 6.44 -5.91
C SER A 74 0.92 6.91 -4.90
N LEU A 75 1.05 6.49 -3.64
CA LEU A 75 0.16 6.93 -2.58
C LEU A 75 0.42 8.40 -2.24
N LYS A 76 1.69 8.81 -2.19
CA LYS A 76 2.09 10.20 -2.01
C LYS A 76 1.54 11.10 -3.11
N ALA A 77 1.74 10.73 -4.38
CA ALA A 77 1.20 11.51 -5.50
C ALA A 77 -0.34 11.62 -5.45
N PHE A 78 -1.03 10.57 -4.99
CA PHE A 78 -2.47 10.61 -4.78
C PHE A 78 -2.85 11.56 -3.63
N LYS A 79 -2.18 11.46 -2.47
CA LYS A 79 -2.38 12.33 -1.31
C LYS A 79 -2.14 13.79 -1.65
N ASP A 80 -0.99 14.11 -2.25
CA ASP A 80 -0.64 15.47 -2.67
C ASP A 80 -1.73 16.09 -3.56
N ARG A 81 -2.27 15.30 -4.51
CA ARG A 81 -3.34 15.78 -5.40
C ARG A 81 -4.68 15.90 -4.69
N LEU A 82 -4.98 15.00 -3.76
CA LEU A 82 -6.20 15.07 -2.95
C LEU A 82 -6.17 16.32 -2.08
N ASP A 83 -5.06 16.56 -1.40
CA ASP A 83 -4.85 17.72 -0.53
C ASP A 83 -5.02 19.03 -1.30
N GLU A 84 -4.46 19.14 -2.51
CA GLU A 84 -4.68 20.29 -3.40
C GLU A 84 -6.17 20.51 -3.73
N VAL A 85 -6.93 19.45 -3.96
CA VAL A 85 -8.37 19.55 -4.25
C VAL A 85 -9.15 19.96 -3.00
N LEU A 86 -8.82 19.41 -1.83
CA LEU A 86 -9.46 19.75 -0.56
C LEU A 86 -9.22 21.22 -0.19
N ASP A 87 -8.00 21.71 -0.39
CA ASP A 87 -7.63 23.12 -0.19
C ASP A 87 -8.45 24.04 -1.10
N ASN A 88 -8.59 23.67 -2.37
CA ASN A 88 -9.40 24.42 -3.34
C ASN A 88 -10.89 24.45 -2.97
N LEU A 89 -11.36 23.48 -2.18
CA LEU A 89 -12.73 23.43 -1.67
C LEU A 89 -12.90 24.12 -0.30
N GLY A 90 -11.81 24.64 0.28
CA GLY A 90 -11.83 25.28 1.61
C GLY A 90 -12.10 24.30 2.76
N LEU A 91 -11.81 23.01 2.55
CA LEU A 91 -11.96 21.99 3.58
C LEU A 91 -10.67 21.90 4.41
N PRO A 92 -10.76 21.75 5.75
CA PRO A 92 -9.57 21.61 6.57
C PRO A 92 -8.84 20.30 6.25
N GLN A 93 -7.52 20.37 6.07
CA GLN A 93 -6.67 19.19 6.01
C GLN A 93 -6.62 18.53 7.40
N GLN A 94 -6.82 17.21 7.45
CA GLN A 94 -6.60 16.43 8.66
C GLN A 94 -5.19 15.84 8.59
N ASP A 95 -4.39 16.07 9.63
CA ASP A 95 -3.10 15.39 9.80
C ASP A 95 -3.39 13.90 10.08
N TYR A 96 -3.06 13.03 9.11
CA TYR A 96 -3.20 11.57 9.19
C TYR A 96 -1.86 10.89 9.48
#